data_AF-A0A3D1DLB2-F1
#
_entry.id   AF-A0A3D1DLB2-F1
#
_cell.length_a   1.000
_cell.length_b   1.000
_cell.length_c   1.000
_cell.angle_alpha   90.00
_cell.angle_beta   90.00
_cell.angle_gamma   90.00
#
_symmetry.space_group_name_H-M   'P 1'
#
loop_
_entity.id
_entity.type
_entity.pdbx_description
1 polymer ?
#
loop_
_entity_poly.entity_id
_entity_poly.type
_entity_poly.pdbx_seq_one_letter_code
_entity_poly.pdbx_strand_id
1 'polypeptide(L)'
;MFILPEKDDRLAQMWWTPVTPCTGLYIPVFAATSRLPKVLTRAGRQGKTVTRPDRAKHDTFSKKSYWWLFRDLLDRIKGDDTGTQFRKRQPIVRNAFDQLERQWLQRSAALEQHVITERKSRKPAKTSKRLDDFTDSCVAEALATVERLKKSMKS
;
A
#
# COMPACT_ATOMS: atom_id res chain seq x y z
N MET A 1 3.05 -9.64 -3.73
CA MET A 1 2.77 -10.56 -4.85
C MET A 1 3.12 -9.85 -6.15
N PHE A 2 3.86 -10.49 -7.05
CA PHE A 2 4.12 -9.96 -8.39
C PHE A 2 3.34 -10.76 -9.41
N ILE A 3 2.68 -10.07 -10.32
CA ILE A 3 1.95 -10.64 -11.44
C ILE A 3 2.72 -10.20 -12.68
N LEU A 4 3.39 -11.15 -13.32
CA LEU A 4 4.10 -10.94 -14.57
C LEU A 4 3.24 -11.47 -15.72
N PRO A 5 3.02 -10.67 -16.77
CA PRO A 5 2.23 -11.10 -17.91
C PRO A 5 3.09 -12.00 -18.82
N GLU A 6 2.51 -13.09 -19.31
CA GLU A 6 3.16 -13.96 -20.31
C GLU A 6 3.06 -13.38 -21.73
N LYS A 7 2.12 -12.45 -21.95
CA LYS A 7 1.80 -11.83 -23.23
C LYS A 7 1.46 -10.34 -23.03
N ASP A 8 1.44 -9.58 -24.12
CA ASP A 8 1.11 -8.13 -24.11
C ASP A 8 -0.38 -7.82 -23.82
N ASP A 9 -1.17 -8.83 -23.43
CA ASP A 9 -2.57 -8.71 -23.04
C ASP A 9 -2.77 -8.43 -21.55
N ARG A 10 -1.68 -8.25 -20.80
CA ARG A 10 -1.67 -7.88 -19.39
C ARG A 10 -0.51 -6.95 -19.07
N LEU A 11 -0.64 -6.19 -17.99
CA LEU A 11 0.40 -5.32 -17.45
C LEU A 11 1.05 -5.99 -16.25
N ALA A 12 2.38 -5.85 -16.14
CA ALA A 12 3.07 -6.26 -14.92
C ALA A 12 2.58 -5.43 -13.72
N GLN A 13 2.24 -6.14 -12.64
CA GLN A 13 1.67 -5.55 -11.43
C GLN A 13 2.33 -6.10 -10.18
N MET A 14 2.62 -5.24 -9.22
CA MET A 14 3.03 -5.58 -7.86
C MET A 14 1.90 -5.24 -6.89
N TRP A 15 1.56 -6.18 -6.03
CA TRP A 15 0.75 -5.97 -4.85
C TRP A 15 1.68 -5.94 -3.63
N TRP A 16 1.82 -4.76 -3.04
CA TRP A 16 2.80 -4.46 -2.00
C TRP A 16 2.15 -4.17 -0.65
N THR A 17 2.70 -4.71 0.44
CA THR A 17 2.27 -4.46 1.82
C THR A 17 3.49 -4.13 2.69
N PRO A 18 3.41 -3.12 3.58
CA PRO A 18 4.53 -2.71 4.45
C PRO A 18 4.76 -3.63 5.66
N VAL A 19 3.77 -4.44 6.03
CA VAL A 19 3.79 -5.32 7.22
C VAL A 19 3.24 -6.71 6.86
N THR A 20 3.17 -7.59 7.86
CA THR A 20 2.70 -8.97 7.67
C THR A 20 1.29 -9.02 7.06
N PRO A 21 0.99 -9.97 6.15
CA PRO A 21 -0.28 -9.97 5.41
C PRO A 21 -1.54 -9.99 6.29
N CYS A 22 -1.47 -10.64 7.47
CA CYS A 22 -2.59 -10.70 8.41
C CYS A 22 -2.95 -9.35 9.05
N THR A 23 -2.05 -8.36 9.01
CA THR A 23 -2.25 -7.01 9.58
C THR A 23 -1.92 -5.88 8.62
N GLY A 24 -1.51 -6.22 7.40
CA GLY A 24 -1.15 -5.31 6.34
C GLY A 24 -2.21 -5.23 5.27
N LEU A 25 -2.05 -4.27 4.37
CA LEU A 25 -2.98 -4.01 3.27
C LEU A 25 -2.17 -3.98 1.98
N TYR A 26 -2.56 -4.80 1.01
CA TYR A 26 -1.88 -4.85 -0.27
C TYR A 26 -2.33 -3.71 -1.19
N ILE A 27 -1.40 -2.85 -1.57
CA ILE A 27 -1.62 -1.79 -2.55
C ILE A 27 -1.22 -2.28 -3.94
N PRO A 28 -2.11 -2.15 -4.95
CA PRO A 28 -1.78 -2.43 -6.33
C PRO A 28 -0.91 -1.33 -6.95
N VAL A 29 0.20 -1.73 -7.57
CA VAL A 29 1.14 -0.87 -8.28
C VAL A 29 1.45 -1.49 -9.62
N PHE A 30 1.11 -0.81 -10.71
CA PHE A 30 1.50 -1.25 -12.05
C PHE A 30 2.96 -0.89 -12.32
N ALA A 31 3.72 -1.78 -12.95
CA ALA A 31 5.12 -1.51 -13.32
C ALA A 31 5.25 -0.36 -14.33
N ALA A 32 4.20 -0.09 -15.10
CA ALA A 32 4.13 1.01 -16.06
C ALA A 32 3.70 2.36 -15.43
N THR A 33 3.60 2.44 -14.10
CA THR A 33 3.45 3.73 -13.40
C THR A 33 4.68 4.60 -13.62
N SER A 34 4.49 5.92 -13.70
CA SER A 34 5.60 6.86 -13.83
C SER A 34 6.17 7.30 -12.48
N ARG A 35 5.37 7.17 -11.42
CA ARG A 35 5.73 7.56 -10.07
C ARG A 35 4.99 6.74 -9.02
N LEU A 36 5.54 6.72 -7.82
CA LEU A 36 4.85 6.24 -6.63
C LEU A 36 4.31 7.41 -5.80
N PRO A 37 3.19 7.22 -5.08
CA PRO A 37 2.72 8.15 -4.07
C PRO A 37 3.84 8.48 -3.07
N LYS A 38 4.05 9.77 -2.77
CA LYS A 38 5.17 10.23 -1.91
C LYS A 38 5.22 9.55 -0.53
N VAL A 39 4.07 9.14 0.00
CA VAL A 39 3.97 8.45 1.30
C VAL A 39 4.57 7.04 1.26
N LEU A 40 4.57 6.37 0.10
CA LEU A 40 5.19 5.06 -0.10
C LEU A 40 6.71 5.16 -0.24
N THR A 41 7.24 6.30 -0.66
CA THR A 41 8.68 6.48 -0.92
C THR A 41 9.45 7.06 0.27
N ARG A 42 8.73 7.50 1.32
CA ARG A 42 9.31 8.11 2.51
C ARG A 42 9.56 7.06 3.60
N ALA A 43 10.80 7.02 4.06
CA ALA A 43 11.18 6.37 5.32
C ALA A 43 10.68 7.19 6.53
N GLY A 44 11.07 6.81 7.75
CA GLY A 44 10.88 7.64 8.92
C GLY A 44 11.78 8.87 8.92
N ARG A 45 12.08 9.39 10.11
CA ARG A 45 12.85 10.64 10.25
C ARG A 45 14.33 10.49 9.93
N GLN A 46 14.90 9.30 10.02
CA GLN A 46 16.31 9.06 9.70
C GLN A 46 16.56 9.20 8.18
N GLY A 47 15.56 8.86 7.36
CA GLY A 47 15.59 9.07 5.92
C GLY A 47 16.38 7.99 5.17
N LYS A 48 17.03 8.39 4.07
CA LYS A 48 17.92 7.51 3.29
C LYS A 48 19.33 8.04 3.44
N THR A 49 20.20 7.27 4.10
CA THR A 49 21.62 7.61 4.27
C THR A 49 22.48 6.40 3.93
N VAL A 50 23.61 6.61 3.28
CA VAL A 50 24.65 5.58 3.13
C VAL A 50 25.53 5.63 4.38
N THR A 51 25.12 4.90 5.42
CA THR A 51 25.80 4.84 6.73
C THR A 51 26.11 3.39 7.05
N ARG A 52 27.27 3.12 7.66
CA ARG A 52 27.59 1.76 8.12
C ARG A 52 26.56 1.28 9.16
N PRO A 53 26.21 -0.02 9.19
CA PRO A 53 25.19 -0.53 10.11
C PRO A 53 25.43 -0.20 11.59
N ASP A 54 26.70 -0.23 12.04
CA ASP A 54 27.12 0.09 13.41
C ASP A 54 26.92 1.57 13.79
N ARG A 55 26.79 2.45 12.79
CA ARG A 55 26.60 3.91 12.97
C ARG A 55 25.21 4.38 12.55
N ALA A 56 24.36 3.46 12.07
CA ALA A 56 23.01 3.80 11.66
C ALA A 56 22.18 4.16 12.89
N LYS A 57 21.65 5.38 12.92
CA LYS A 57 20.73 5.83 13.98
C LYS A 57 19.40 5.08 13.84
N HIS A 58 18.73 4.83 14.96
CA HIS A 58 17.37 4.31 14.95
C HIS A 58 16.44 5.26 14.19
N ASP A 59 15.66 4.69 13.27
CA ASP A 59 14.59 5.45 12.63
C ASP A 59 13.42 5.65 13.61
N THR A 60 12.65 6.71 13.38
CA THR A 60 11.55 7.10 14.27
C THR A 60 10.30 7.44 13.50
N PHE A 61 9.17 7.37 14.21
CA PHE A 61 7.85 7.56 13.65
C PHE A 61 7.73 8.83 12.78
N SER A 62 7.15 8.63 11.60
CA SER A 62 6.81 9.69 10.66
C SER A 62 5.39 9.50 10.15
N LYS A 63 4.53 10.49 10.43
CA LYS A 63 3.17 10.56 9.87
C LYS A 63 3.13 10.69 8.34
N LYS A 64 4.30 10.90 7.70
CA LYS A 64 4.45 11.03 6.25
C LYS A 64 4.95 9.73 5.59
N SER A 65 5.10 8.64 6.35
CA SER A 65 5.58 7.35 5.88
C SER A 65 4.49 6.30 6.02
N TYR A 66 4.17 5.64 4.92
CA TYR A 66 3.13 4.60 4.88
C TYR A 66 3.48 3.44 5.80
N TRP A 67 4.75 3.02 5.79
CA TRP A 67 5.25 1.96 6.67
C TRP A 67 5.05 2.29 8.15
N TRP A 68 5.42 3.50 8.58
CA TRP A 68 5.27 3.90 9.99
C TRP A 68 3.81 4.02 10.42
N LEU A 69 2.90 4.43 9.53
CA LEU A 69 1.47 4.46 9.83
C LEU A 69 0.89 3.05 10.02
N PHE A 70 1.34 2.07 9.24
CA PHE A 70 0.96 0.67 9.42
C PHE A 70 1.63 0.04 10.65
N ARG A 71 2.86 0.45 10.99
CA ARG A 71 3.51 0.03 12.23
C ARG A 71 2.74 0.51 13.46
N ASP A 72 2.35 1.78 13.49
CA ASP A 72 1.51 2.36 14.56
C ASP A 72 0.15 1.65 14.66
N LEU A 73 -0.48 1.33 13.51
CA LEU A 73 -1.69 0.52 13.52
C LEU A 73 -1.43 -0.89 14.10
N LEU A 74 -0.32 -1.55 13.74
CA LEU A 74 0.03 -2.86 14.27
C LEU A 74 0.21 -2.83 15.80
N ASP A 75 0.88 -1.81 16.32
CA ASP A 75 1.07 -1.65 17.76
C ASP A 75 -0.30 -1.49 18.47
N ARG A 76 -1.26 -0.78 17.86
CA ARG A 76 -2.64 -0.71 18.35
C ARG A 76 -3.41 -2.02 18.22
N ILE A 77 -3.20 -2.80 17.16
CA ILE A 77 -3.82 -4.12 17.01
C ILE A 77 -3.36 -5.03 18.13
N LYS A 78 -2.06 -5.02 18.45
CA LYS A 78 -1.49 -5.79 19.56
C LYS A 78 -2.04 -5.34 20.92
N GLY A 79 -2.18 -4.04 21.13
CA GLY A 79 -2.63 -3.46 22.40
C GLY A 79 -1.48 -3.24 23.38
N ASP A 80 -0.59 -4.22 23.54
CA ASP A 80 0.64 -4.14 24.31
C ASP A 80 1.74 -5.02 23.67
N ASP A 81 2.92 -5.07 24.30
CA ASP A 81 4.07 -5.83 23.82
C ASP A 81 3.82 -7.35 23.73
N THR A 82 2.87 -7.86 24.51
CA THR A 82 2.48 -9.28 24.51
C THR A 82 1.34 -9.60 23.54
N GLY A 83 0.69 -8.58 22.99
CA GLY A 83 -0.37 -8.74 21.99
C GLY A 83 -1.73 -9.13 22.56
N THR A 84 -2.06 -8.75 23.80
CA THR A 84 -3.31 -9.15 24.49
C THR A 84 -4.58 -8.89 23.70
N GLN A 85 -4.60 -7.85 22.86
CA GLN A 85 -5.77 -7.46 22.08
C GLN A 85 -5.77 -8.03 20.65
N PHE A 86 -4.69 -8.69 20.24
CA PHE A 86 -4.48 -9.10 18.84
C PHE A 86 -5.62 -9.97 18.32
N ARG A 87 -6.02 -10.99 19.07
CA ARG A 87 -7.11 -11.92 18.68
C ARG A 87 -8.45 -11.21 18.46
N LYS A 88 -8.69 -10.12 19.18
CA LYS A 88 -9.93 -9.33 19.08
C LYS A 88 -9.86 -8.28 17.98
N ARG A 89 -8.73 -7.57 17.85
CA ARG A 89 -8.58 -6.41 16.95
C ARG A 89 -8.16 -6.80 15.54
N GLN A 90 -7.37 -7.87 15.37
CA GLN A 90 -6.87 -8.29 14.05
C GLN A 90 -8.01 -8.66 13.07
N PRO A 91 -9.06 -9.40 13.45
CA PRO A 91 -10.15 -9.73 12.53
C PRO A 91 -10.90 -8.49 12.03
N ILE A 92 -11.06 -7.47 12.88
CA ILE A 92 -11.71 -6.20 12.53
C ILE A 92 -10.90 -5.48 11.43
N VAL A 93 -9.58 -5.41 11.61
CA VAL A 93 -8.68 -4.79 10.62
C VAL A 93 -8.68 -5.59 9.32
N ARG A 94 -8.55 -6.92 9.41
CA ARG A 94 -8.48 -7.78 8.24
C ARG A 94 -9.75 -7.72 7.40
N ASN A 95 -10.93 -7.70 8.03
CA ASN A 95 -12.19 -7.55 7.30
C ASN A 95 -12.27 -6.21 6.52
N ALA A 96 -11.83 -5.10 7.14
CA ALA A 96 -11.78 -3.81 6.47
C ALA A 96 -10.79 -3.82 5.29
N PHE A 97 -9.64 -4.47 5.46
CA PHE A 97 -8.62 -4.57 4.41
C PHE A 97 -9.03 -5.52 3.28
N ASP A 98 -9.67 -6.64 3.58
CA ASP A 98 -10.21 -7.58 2.58
C ASP A 98 -11.24 -6.91 1.69
N GLN A 99 -12.09 -6.05 2.26
CA GLN A 99 -13.06 -5.29 1.47
C GLN A 99 -12.37 -4.36 0.46
N LEU A 100 -11.34 -3.62 0.89
CA LEU A 100 -10.57 -2.74 0.00
C LEU A 100 -9.84 -3.53 -1.08
N GLU A 101 -9.13 -4.60 -0.71
CA GLU A 101 -8.37 -5.42 -1.66
C GLU A 101 -9.29 -6.04 -2.73
N ARG A 102 -10.48 -6.53 -2.35
CA ARG A 102 -11.48 -7.02 -3.32
C ARG A 102 -11.94 -5.91 -4.28
N GLN A 103 -12.24 -4.72 -3.77
CA GLN A 103 -12.64 -3.58 -4.60
C GLN A 103 -11.53 -3.16 -5.56
N TRP A 104 -10.28 -3.12 -5.09
CA TRP A 104 -9.14 -2.76 -5.91
C TRP A 104 -8.81 -3.80 -6.96
N LEU A 105 -9.00 -5.09 -6.66
CA LEU A 105 -8.81 -6.16 -7.63
C LEU A 105 -9.72 -5.93 -8.85
N GLN A 106 -11.01 -5.68 -8.61
CA GLN A 106 -11.99 -5.39 -9.66
C GLN A 106 -11.63 -4.11 -10.43
N ARG A 107 -11.33 -3.02 -9.72
CA ARG A 107 -10.96 -1.74 -10.34
C ARG A 107 -9.66 -1.83 -11.15
N SER A 108 -8.68 -2.61 -10.67
CA SER A 108 -7.41 -2.81 -11.37
C SER A 108 -7.60 -3.58 -12.67
N ALA A 109 -8.45 -4.61 -12.69
CA ALA A 109 -8.75 -5.38 -13.89
C ALA A 109 -9.45 -4.50 -14.95
N ALA A 110 -10.44 -3.70 -14.54
CA ALA A 110 -11.12 -2.77 -15.45
C ALA A 110 -10.16 -1.71 -16.00
N LEU A 111 -9.30 -1.15 -15.15
CA LEU A 111 -8.29 -0.17 -15.55
C LEU A 111 -7.27 -0.76 -16.54
N GLU A 112 -6.78 -1.97 -16.26
CA GLU A 112 -5.82 -2.68 -17.11
C GLU A 112 -6.39 -2.87 -18.53
N GLN A 113 -7.63 -3.34 -18.66
CA GLN A 113 -8.29 -3.53 -19.95
C GLN A 113 -8.43 -2.22 -20.73
N HIS A 114 -8.83 -1.14 -20.06
CA HIS A 114 -8.90 0.18 -20.68
C HIS A 114 -7.52 0.65 -21.18
N VAL A 115 -6.48 0.49 -20.37
CA VAL A 115 -5.12 0.88 -20.73
C VAL A 115 -4.57 0.09 -21.92
N ILE A 116 -4.79 -1.22 -21.96
CA ILE A 116 -4.33 -2.07 -23.07
C ILE A 116 -5.02 -1.67 -24.37
N THR A 117 -6.32 -1.38 -24.32
CA THR A 117 -7.09 -0.91 -25.48
C THR A 117 -6.58 0.46 -25.97
N GLU A 118 -6.28 1.39 -25.07
CA GLU A 118 -5.68 2.69 -25.41
C GLU A 118 -4.27 2.53 -26.03
N ARG A 119 -3.47 1.57 -25.56
CA ARG A 119 -2.15 1.27 -26.15
C ARG A 119 -2.24 0.73 -27.57
N LYS A 120 -3.15 -0.21 -27.81
CA LYS A 120 -3.39 -0.79 -29.15
C LYS A 120 -3.86 0.25 -30.16
N SER A 121 -4.56 1.30 -29.70
CA SER A 121 -5.04 2.41 -30.55
C SER A 121 -4.05 3.58 -30.72
N ARG A 122 -2.77 3.42 -30.31
CA ARG A 122 -1.68 4.41 -30.49
C ARG A 122 -1.98 5.81 -29.93
N LYS A 123 -2.64 5.91 -28.76
CA LYS A 123 -2.81 7.18 -28.01
C LYS A 123 -1.96 7.20 -26.72
N PRO A 124 -0.62 7.35 -26.79
CA PRO A 124 0.30 7.00 -25.71
C PRO A 124 0.38 8.00 -24.53
N ALA A 125 -0.17 9.20 -24.62
CA ALA A 125 0.21 10.28 -23.69
C ALA A 125 -0.49 10.29 -22.30
N LYS A 126 -1.56 9.51 -22.08
CA LYS A 126 -2.34 9.57 -20.81
C LYS A 126 -2.33 8.30 -19.97
N THR A 127 -1.67 7.25 -20.45
CA THR A 127 -1.74 5.92 -19.84
C THR A 127 -1.08 5.85 -18.46
N SER A 128 0.16 6.32 -18.32
CA SER A 128 0.88 6.28 -17.03
C SER A 128 0.17 7.09 -15.95
N LYS A 129 -0.37 8.25 -16.32
CA LYS A 129 -1.13 9.10 -15.39
C LYS A 129 -2.34 8.38 -14.79
N ARG A 130 -3.13 7.65 -15.59
CA ARG A 130 -4.27 6.88 -15.07
C ARG A 130 -3.84 5.81 -14.07
N LEU A 131 -2.71 5.15 -14.32
CA LEU A 131 -2.14 4.14 -13.42
C LEU A 131 -1.65 4.79 -12.12
N ASP A 132 -0.98 5.95 -12.22
CA ASP A 132 -0.50 6.72 -11.07
C ASP A 132 -1.68 7.20 -10.21
N ASP A 133 -2.72 7.77 -10.83
CA ASP A 133 -3.92 8.28 -10.17
C ASP A 133 -4.70 7.13 -9.48
N PHE A 134 -4.71 5.94 -10.09
CA PHE A 134 -5.28 4.75 -9.47
C PHE A 134 -4.53 4.36 -8.19
N THR A 135 -3.21 4.22 -8.25
CA THR A 135 -2.40 3.90 -7.07
C THR A 135 -2.52 4.99 -5.99
N ASP A 136 -2.54 6.28 -6.38
CA ASP A 136 -2.79 7.38 -5.45
C ASP A 136 -4.15 7.23 -4.74
N SER A 137 -5.21 6.85 -5.47
CA SER A 137 -6.55 6.65 -4.89
C SER A 137 -6.58 5.48 -3.89
N CYS A 138 -5.96 4.34 -4.22
CA CYS A 138 -5.84 3.20 -3.31
C CYS A 138 -5.08 3.59 -2.03
N VAL A 139 -4.01 4.37 -2.16
CA VAL A 139 -3.27 4.88 -1.00
C VAL A 139 -4.10 5.84 -0.16
N ALA A 140 -4.88 6.74 -0.77
CA ALA A 140 -5.75 7.64 -0.03
C ALA A 140 -6.82 6.88 0.77
N GLU A 141 -7.47 5.90 0.14
CA GLU A 141 -8.46 5.01 0.77
C GLU A 141 -7.86 4.18 1.92
N ALA A 142 -6.64 3.67 1.71
CA ALA A 142 -5.88 2.96 2.74
C ALA A 142 -5.62 3.85 3.96
N LEU A 143 -5.10 5.06 3.74
CA LEU A 143 -4.78 5.99 4.83
C LEU A 143 -6.02 6.42 5.61
N ALA A 144 -7.13 6.70 4.91
CA ALA A 144 -8.41 7.01 5.54
C ALA A 144 -8.92 5.84 6.40
N THR A 145 -8.79 4.61 5.89
CA THR A 145 -9.20 3.39 6.61
C THR A 145 -8.33 3.13 7.83
N VAL A 146 -7.01 3.28 7.71
CA VAL A 146 -6.07 3.18 8.84
C VAL A 146 -6.43 4.18 9.93
N GLU A 147 -6.65 5.44 9.59
CA GLU A 147 -7.02 6.47 10.56
C GLU A 147 -8.38 6.17 11.23
N ARG A 148 -9.37 5.66 10.49
CA ARG A 148 -10.65 5.20 11.05
C ARG A 148 -10.45 4.05 12.04
N LEU A 149 -9.68 3.03 11.65
CA LEU A 149 -9.41 1.86 12.50
C LEU A 149 -8.68 2.28 13.79
N LYS A 150 -7.66 3.14 13.68
CA LYS A 150 -6.93 3.70 14.82
C LYS A 150 -7.86 4.42 15.80
N LYS A 151 -8.82 5.20 15.31
CA LYS A 151 -9.81 5.89 16.15
C LYS A 151 -10.77 4.94 16.86
N SER A 152 -11.13 3.82 16.22
CA SER A 152 -11.99 2.79 16.84
C SER A 152 -11.30 1.99 17.95
N MET A 153 -9.97 1.93 17.91
CA MET A 153 -9.14 1.22 18.90
C MET A 153 -8.57 2.25 19.87
N LYS A 154 -9.35 2.61 20.90
CA LYS A 154 -8.82 3.40 22.02
C LYS A 154 -7.57 2.72 22.59
N SER A 155 -6.55 3.54 22.84
CA SER A 155 -5.35 3.15 23.60
C SER A 155 -5.77 2.66 24.98
#